data_AF-A0A660WDE1-F1
#
_entry.id   AF-A0A660WDE1-F1
#
_cell.length_a   1.000
_cell.length_b   1.000
_cell.length_c   1.000
_cell.angle_alpha   90.00
_cell.angle_beta   90.00
_cell.angle_gamma   90.00
#
_symmetry.space_group_name_H-M   'P 1'
#
loop_
_entity.id
_entity.type
_entity.pdbx_description
1 polymer ?
#
loop_
_entity_poly.entity_id
_entity_poly.type
_entity_poly.pdbx_seq_one_letter_code
_entity_poly.pdbx_strand_id
1 'polypeptide(L)'
;KYYASVAMENPVGPITNKASIQGELKSGSLMNFELDNPSKDKPAFFDWGSLISMYRDPTQHSEIKSKMERYRKQTRRSRILQELTDAVNDGGVYGRIRSGGRTYDISAGRAKLSRDTVILTSGKGASGLAKRVAVRLHDEKGEMLYQADRGKVVASWDPVRRRNTLMIELMGRLRLPGRLVDRQSEAPRKSRWDSGSLPLPRDEQFEQVPMVDLLERPGDFTTSRRVIAGIDSLTKHRTAKIRGQIEAEMNFRIAYGLSCALLVAMGAALGVISRGGQFLTAFAISVIPAAGIIVMILMGKRMISNPDSSTTGGYIVIWGGMAALLLIDIVIYYRLGKR
;
A
#
# COMPACT_ATOMS: atom_id res chain seq x y z
N LYS A 1 18.16 11.11 2.35
CA LYS A 1 17.38 10.68 1.17
C LYS A 1 18.18 9.57 0.52
N TYR A 2 17.63 8.37 0.37
CA TYR A 2 18.34 7.27 -0.28
C TYR A 2 17.88 7.21 -1.73
N TYR A 3 18.80 7.41 -2.66
CA TYR A 3 18.55 7.23 -4.08
C TYR A 3 19.12 5.87 -4.47
N ALA A 4 18.28 4.98 -4.98
CA ALA A 4 18.75 3.77 -5.65
C ALA A 4 18.73 4.04 -7.15
N SER A 5 19.91 4.22 -7.74
CA SER A 5 20.08 4.26 -9.19
C SER A 5 20.10 2.84 -9.73
N VAL A 6 19.05 2.42 -10.43
CA VAL A 6 19.07 1.17 -11.20
C VAL A 6 19.54 1.51 -12.60
N ALA A 7 20.80 1.17 -12.92
CA ALA A 7 21.28 1.19 -14.30
C ALA A 7 20.65 0.00 -15.04
N MET A 8 19.84 0.28 -16.06
CA MET A 8 19.35 -0.77 -16.96
C MET A 8 20.45 -1.10 -17.98
N GLU A 9 21.11 -2.24 -17.81
CA GLU A 9 21.92 -2.83 -18.87
C GLU A 9 21.00 -3.34 -19.98
N ASN A 10 21.07 -2.71 -21.16
CA ASN A 10 20.48 -3.26 -22.37
C ASN A 10 21.27 -4.51 -22.80
N PRO A 11 20.62 -5.64 -23.13
CA PRO A 11 21.33 -6.77 -23.71
C PRO A 11 21.81 -6.40 -25.12
N VAL A 12 23.13 -6.29 -25.25
CA VAL A 12 23.85 -5.99 -26.50
C VAL A 12 23.77 -7.22 -27.42
N GLY A 13 23.04 -7.10 -28.52
CA GLY A 13 23.20 -7.97 -29.69
C GLY A 13 24.42 -7.56 -30.53
N PRO A 14 25.00 -8.45 -31.36
CA PRO A 14 26.22 -8.16 -32.10
C PRO A 14 25.97 -7.12 -33.20
N ILE A 15 26.68 -6.00 -33.12
CA ILE A 15 26.62 -4.89 -34.08
C ILE A 15 27.70 -5.10 -35.14
N THR A 16 27.28 -5.32 -36.38
CA THR A 16 28.08 -5.03 -37.57
C THR A 16 27.70 -3.64 -38.12
N ASN A 17 28.72 -2.96 -38.65
CA ASN A 17 28.73 -1.63 -39.27
C ASN A 17 28.77 -0.38 -38.37
N LYS A 18 29.99 0.16 -38.30
CA LYS A 18 30.34 1.53 -37.91
C LYS A 18 29.77 2.53 -38.93
N ALA A 19 28.65 3.14 -38.60
CA ALA A 19 28.30 4.47 -39.10
C ALA A 19 28.13 5.38 -37.89
N SER A 20 28.86 6.49 -37.90
CA SER A 20 28.94 7.51 -36.86
C SER A 20 27.58 8.17 -36.62
N ILE A 21 26.86 7.72 -35.60
CA ILE A 21 25.71 8.39 -35.01
C ILE A 21 26.19 9.10 -33.74
N GLN A 22 26.70 10.34 -33.89
CA GLN A 22 26.76 11.32 -32.80
C GLN A 22 25.37 11.92 -32.59
N GLY A 23 24.41 11.07 -32.21
CA GLY A 23 23.12 11.54 -31.72
C GLY A 23 23.28 11.90 -30.25
N GLU A 24 22.97 13.15 -29.89
CA GLU A 24 22.78 13.58 -28.51
C GLU A 24 21.94 12.54 -27.75
N LEU A 25 22.59 11.73 -26.92
CA LEU A 25 21.93 11.03 -25.83
C LEU A 25 21.44 12.12 -24.89
N LYS A 26 20.26 12.69 -25.19
CA LYS A 26 19.50 13.51 -24.25
C LYS A 26 19.49 12.72 -22.96
N SER A 27 20.21 13.23 -21.96
CA SER A 27 20.22 12.76 -20.58
C SER A 27 18.81 12.31 -20.24
N GLY A 28 18.59 11.00 -20.35
CA GLY A 28 17.29 10.41 -20.11
C GLY A 28 17.04 10.68 -18.65
N SER A 29 16.12 11.60 -18.36
CA SER A 29 15.73 11.98 -17.00
C SER A 29 15.56 10.69 -16.21
N LEU A 30 16.56 10.38 -15.39
CA LEU A 30 16.53 9.21 -14.51
C LEU A 30 15.31 9.45 -13.65
N MET A 31 14.25 8.68 -13.87
CA MET A 31 13.04 8.79 -13.08
C MET A 31 13.46 8.61 -11.63
N ASN A 32 13.41 9.70 -10.87
CA ASN A 32 13.71 9.66 -9.45
C ASN A 32 12.63 8.82 -8.79
N PHE A 33 12.90 7.54 -8.60
CA PHE A 33 12.08 6.67 -7.78
C PHE A 33 12.30 7.11 -6.34
N GLU A 34 11.39 7.95 -5.83
CA GLU A 34 11.27 8.16 -4.40
C GLU A 34 10.85 6.82 -3.79
N LEU A 35 11.84 6.10 -3.26
CA LEU A 35 11.60 4.94 -2.45
C LEU A 35 11.09 5.44 -1.10
N ASP A 36 9.86 5.08 -0.77
CA ASP A 36 9.32 5.27 0.58
C ASP A 36 10.32 4.64 1.56
N ASN A 37 10.92 5.49 2.40
CA ASN A 37 11.89 5.03 3.36
C ASN A 37 11.13 4.51 4.59
N PRO A 38 11.04 3.19 4.81
CA PRO A 38 10.24 2.63 5.90
C PRO A 38 10.75 3.04 7.28
N SER A 39 11.98 3.58 7.39
CA SER A 39 12.49 4.09 8.66
C SER A 39 11.91 5.45 9.04
N LYS A 40 11.48 6.26 8.06
CA LYS A 40 10.94 7.61 8.32
C LYS A 40 9.57 7.56 8.98
N ASP A 41 8.83 6.47 8.80
CA ASP A 41 7.47 6.35 9.33
C ASP A 41 7.42 5.85 10.78
N LYS A 42 8.57 5.67 11.43
CA LYS A 42 8.58 5.32 12.86
C LYS A 42 8.21 6.55 13.68
N PRO A 43 7.24 6.44 14.62
CA PRO A 43 6.81 7.57 15.47
C PRO A 43 7.96 8.28 16.19
N ALA A 44 9.04 7.56 16.50
CA ALA A 44 10.24 8.12 17.12
C ALA A 44 10.89 9.27 16.34
N PHE A 45 10.69 9.35 15.01
CA PHE A 45 11.25 10.41 14.16
C PHE A 45 10.27 11.52 13.82
N PHE A 46 9.01 11.42 14.26
CA PHE A 46 8.01 12.46 14.02
C PHE A 46 8.21 13.63 14.96
N ASP A 47 7.97 14.84 14.47
CA ASP A 47 7.80 16.01 15.34
C ASP A 47 6.44 15.97 16.05
N TRP A 48 6.22 16.89 17.00
CA TRP A 48 5.00 16.90 17.81
C TRP A 48 3.74 17.13 16.94
N GLY A 49 3.83 18.00 15.93
CA GLY A 49 2.72 18.27 15.01
C GLY A 49 2.35 17.05 14.17
N SER A 50 3.35 16.31 13.69
CA SER A 50 3.20 15.08 12.92
C SER A 50 2.66 13.94 13.78
N LEU A 51 3.05 13.86 15.06
CA LEU A 51 2.45 12.89 16.00
C LEU A 51 0.95 13.17 16.18
N ILE A 52 0.57 14.43 16.40
CA ILE A 52 -0.85 14.81 16.56
C ILE A 52 -1.64 14.59 15.27
N SER A 53 -1.10 14.97 14.11
CA SER A 53 -1.79 14.78 12.84
C SER A 53 -1.97 13.30 12.51
N MET A 54 -0.93 12.47 12.71
CA MET A 54 -1.00 11.03 12.52
C MET A 54 -1.90 10.33 13.54
N TYR A 55 -1.99 10.85 14.77
CA TYR A 55 -2.93 10.34 15.78
C TYR A 55 -4.38 10.55 15.35
N ARG A 56 -4.70 11.75 14.84
CA ARG A 56 -6.02 12.11 14.31
C ARG A 56 -6.36 11.31 13.07
N ASP A 57 -5.44 11.24 12.12
CA ASP A 57 -5.61 10.53 10.85
C ASP A 57 -4.48 9.49 10.63
N PRO A 58 -4.63 8.25 11.13
CA PRO A 58 -3.64 7.20 10.94
C PRO A 58 -3.54 6.75 9.47
N THR A 59 -4.46 7.16 8.59
CA THR A 59 -4.44 6.77 7.17
C THR A 59 -3.29 7.41 6.40
N GLN A 60 -2.70 8.50 6.94
CA GLN A 60 -1.50 9.15 6.40
C GLN A 60 -0.24 8.29 6.53
N HIS A 61 -0.25 7.25 7.38
CA HIS A 61 0.89 6.38 7.58
C HIS A 61 1.21 5.61 6.28
N SER A 62 2.45 5.66 5.80
CA SER A 62 2.85 5.05 4.51
C SER A 62 2.50 3.57 4.39
N GLU A 63 2.63 2.80 5.47
CA GLU A 63 2.28 1.38 5.49
C GLU A 63 0.77 1.16 5.32
N ILE A 64 -0.06 1.99 5.93
CA ILE A 64 -1.52 1.94 5.74
C ILE A 64 -1.84 2.37 4.32
N LYS A 65 -1.31 3.52 3.87
CA LYS A 65 -1.50 4.05 2.53
C LYS A 65 -1.14 3.04 1.44
N SER A 66 0.04 2.42 1.50
CA SER A 66 0.49 1.42 0.53
C SER A 66 -0.39 0.17 0.51
N LYS A 67 -0.89 -0.28 1.67
CA LYS A 67 -1.84 -1.39 1.76
C LYS A 67 -3.22 -1.03 1.21
N MET A 68 -3.70 0.16 1.52
CA MET A 68 -4.96 0.66 0.96
C MET A 68 -4.86 0.82 -0.56
N GLU A 69 -3.73 1.31 -1.08
CA GLU A 69 -3.49 1.35 -2.53
C GLU A 69 -3.52 -0.06 -3.16
N ARG A 70 -2.99 -1.07 -2.48
CA ARG A 70 -3.11 -2.47 -2.94
C ARG A 70 -4.56 -2.93 -2.95
N TYR A 71 -5.35 -2.65 -1.91
CA TYR A 71 -6.78 -2.98 -1.90
C TYR A 71 -7.56 -2.22 -2.97
N ARG A 72 -7.29 -0.93 -3.16
CA ARG A 72 -7.89 -0.12 -4.22
C ARG A 72 -7.59 -0.69 -5.61
N LYS A 73 -6.35 -1.09 -5.88
CA LYS A 73 -5.96 -1.77 -7.13
C LYS A 73 -6.70 -3.10 -7.30
N GLN A 74 -6.79 -3.90 -6.24
CA GLN A 74 -7.50 -5.18 -6.26
C GLN A 74 -9.00 -5.00 -6.49
N THR A 75 -9.63 -4.02 -5.84
CA THR A 75 -11.04 -3.69 -6.02
C THR A 75 -11.33 -3.26 -7.45
N ARG A 76 -10.55 -2.31 -8.00
CA ARG A 76 -10.69 -1.85 -9.38
C ARG A 76 -10.58 -3.01 -10.37
N ARG A 77 -9.62 -3.91 -10.15
CA ARG A 77 -9.48 -5.13 -10.94
C ARG A 77 -10.72 -6.00 -10.86
N SER A 78 -11.21 -6.28 -9.66
CA SER A 78 -12.39 -7.15 -9.47
C SER A 78 -13.63 -6.58 -10.13
N ARG A 79 -13.85 -5.26 -10.02
CA ARG A 79 -14.99 -4.56 -10.61
C ARG A 79 -14.98 -4.65 -12.13
N ILE A 80 -13.83 -4.38 -12.77
CA ILE A 80 -13.76 -4.42 -14.24
C ILE A 80 -13.94 -5.84 -14.77
N LEU A 81 -13.41 -6.86 -14.08
CA LEU A 81 -13.65 -8.25 -14.46
C LEU A 81 -15.11 -8.67 -14.24
N GLN A 82 -15.77 -8.12 -13.23
CA GLN A 82 -17.19 -8.32 -13.00
C GLN A 82 -18.03 -7.64 -14.09
N GLU A 83 -17.79 -6.36 -14.40
CA GLU A 83 -18.46 -5.64 -15.50
C GLU A 83 -18.29 -6.36 -16.85
N LEU A 84 -17.09 -6.91 -17.13
CA LEU A 84 -16.84 -7.73 -18.31
C LEU A 84 -17.67 -9.02 -18.29
N THR A 85 -17.76 -9.68 -17.13
CA THR A 85 -18.53 -10.91 -16.96
C THR A 85 -20.02 -10.66 -17.19
N ASP A 86 -20.54 -9.60 -16.59
CA ASP A 86 -21.95 -9.21 -16.68
C ASP A 86 -22.29 -8.81 -18.13
N ALA A 87 -21.50 -7.94 -18.76
CA ALA A 87 -21.71 -7.53 -20.15
C ALA A 87 -21.69 -8.70 -21.15
N VAL A 88 -20.87 -9.73 -20.92
CA VAL A 88 -20.83 -10.93 -21.76
C VAL A 88 -22.04 -11.84 -21.50
N ASN A 89 -22.43 -12.02 -20.23
CA ASN A 89 -23.55 -12.89 -19.87
C ASN A 89 -24.91 -12.31 -20.28
N ASP A 90 -25.03 -10.98 -20.31
CA ASP A 90 -26.19 -10.27 -20.85
C ASP A 90 -26.29 -10.34 -22.38
N GLY A 91 -25.36 -11.05 -23.03
CA GLY A 91 -25.30 -11.23 -24.48
C GLY A 91 -24.65 -10.07 -25.24
N GLY A 92 -24.21 -9.03 -24.51
CA GLY A 92 -23.55 -7.84 -25.05
C GLY A 92 -22.14 -8.08 -25.60
N VAL A 93 -21.50 -6.96 -25.93
CA VAL A 93 -20.09 -6.87 -26.32
C VAL A 93 -19.41 -5.93 -25.33
N TYR A 94 -18.31 -6.38 -24.73
CA TYR A 94 -17.50 -5.55 -23.85
C TYR A 94 -16.48 -4.78 -24.72
N GLY A 95 -16.81 -3.54 -25.09
CA GLY A 95 -16.04 -2.70 -26.03
C GLY A 95 -15.36 -1.48 -25.41
N ARG A 96 -14.73 -1.63 -24.23
CA ARG A 96 -14.13 -0.50 -23.49
C ARG A 96 -12.60 -0.46 -23.52
N ILE A 97 -11.93 -1.36 -24.24
CA ILE A 97 -10.47 -1.47 -24.16
C ILE A 97 -9.86 -0.76 -25.36
N ARG A 98 -9.16 0.35 -25.10
CA ARG A 98 -8.44 1.14 -26.12
C ARG A 98 -6.94 1.13 -25.86
N SER A 99 -6.13 0.76 -26.85
CA SER A 99 -4.67 0.70 -26.74
C SER A 99 -4.01 1.09 -28.06
N GLY A 100 -3.23 2.17 -28.07
CA GLY A 100 -2.43 2.58 -29.24
C GLY A 100 -3.26 2.75 -30.51
N GLY A 101 -4.39 3.46 -30.43
CA GLY A 101 -5.31 3.67 -31.57
C GLY A 101 -6.21 2.47 -31.90
N ARG A 102 -6.04 1.34 -31.21
CA ARG A 102 -6.85 0.13 -31.43
C ARG A 102 -7.95 -0.03 -30.38
N THR A 103 -9.12 -0.46 -30.79
CA THR A 103 -10.24 -0.81 -29.89
C THR A 103 -10.48 -2.31 -29.91
N TYR A 104 -10.64 -2.91 -28.73
CA TYR A 104 -10.86 -4.34 -28.57
C TYR A 104 -12.26 -4.58 -27.99
N ASP A 105 -13.05 -5.32 -28.75
CA ASP A 105 -14.44 -5.67 -28.47
C ASP A 105 -14.51 -7.16 -28.17
N ILE A 106 -14.79 -7.51 -26.91
CA ILE A 106 -14.82 -8.90 -26.45
C ILE A 106 -16.27 -9.38 -26.41
N SER A 107 -16.51 -10.54 -27.00
CA SER A 107 -17.82 -11.20 -26.94
C SER A 107 -17.68 -12.71 -26.78
N ALA A 108 -18.56 -13.34 -26.02
CA ALA A 108 -18.58 -14.79 -25.85
C ALA A 108 -20.01 -15.28 -25.56
N GLY A 109 -20.22 -16.60 -25.54
CA GLY A 109 -21.50 -17.18 -25.16
C GLY A 109 -21.76 -17.12 -23.66
N ARG A 110 -20.73 -17.38 -22.84
CA ARG A 110 -20.76 -17.27 -21.38
C ARG A 110 -19.42 -16.81 -20.83
N ALA A 111 -19.46 -16.04 -19.74
CA ALA A 111 -18.32 -15.66 -18.94
C ALA A 111 -18.47 -16.16 -17.51
N LYS A 112 -17.38 -16.69 -16.94
CA LYS A 112 -17.31 -17.08 -15.54
C LYS A 112 -16.12 -16.39 -14.87
N LEU A 113 -16.41 -15.57 -13.85
CA LEU A 113 -15.39 -14.96 -13.01
C LEU A 113 -14.78 -16.01 -12.08
N SER A 114 -13.45 -16.10 -12.07
CA SER A 114 -12.67 -17.00 -11.22
C SER A 114 -11.47 -16.25 -10.65
N ARG A 115 -11.58 -15.82 -9.39
CA ARG A 115 -10.59 -14.99 -8.68
C ARG A 115 -10.27 -13.70 -9.45
N ASP A 116 -9.17 -13.68 -10.20
CA ASP A 116 -8.65 -12.54 -10.94
C ASP A 116 -8.62 -12.79 -12.45
N THR A 117 -9.45 -13.73 -12.90
CA THR A 117 -9.51 -14.18 -14.28
C THR A 117 -10.95 -14.41 -14.68
N VAL A 118 -11.32 -13.97 -15.89
CA VAL A 118 -12.60 -14.33 -16.50
C VAL A 118 -12.34 -15.40 -17.53
N ILE A 119 -13.04 -16.53 -17.38
CA ILE A 119 -13.02 -17.61 -18.36
C ILE A 119 -14.19 -17.39 -19.30
N LEU A 120 -13.87 -17.21 -20.58
CA LEU A 120 -14.83 -17.07 -21.67
C LEU A 120 -15.04 -18.42 -22.33
N THR A 121 -16.29 -18.80 -22.53
CA THR A 121 -16.64 -20.07 -23.17
C THR A 121 -17.65 -19.84 -24.28
N SER A 122 -17.51 -20.62 -25.36
CA SER A 122 -18.56 -20.75 -26.35
C SER A 122 -19.80 -21.39 -25.73
N GLY A 123 -20.98 -20.94 -26.15
CA GLY A 123 -22.24 -21.40 -25.61
C GLY A 123 -23.42 -20.63 -26.18
N LYS A 124 -24.65 -20.97 -25.74
CA LYS A 124 -25.82 -20.15 -26.03
C LYS A 124 -25.76 -18.88 -25.19
N GLY A 125 -25.74 -17.71 -25.86
CA GLY A 125 -25.83 -16.41 -25.19
C GLY A 125 -27.26 -16.12 -24.73
N ALA A 126 -27.51 -14.91 -24.22
CA ALA A 126 -28.84 -14.46 -23.80
C ALA A 126 -29.92 -14.57 -24.90
N SER A 127 -29.52 -14.43 -26.18
CA SER A 127 -30.41 -14.60 -27.35
C SER A 127 -30.72 -16.06 -27.71
N GLY A 128 -30.18 -17.04 -26.98
CA GLY A 128 -30.32 -18.47 -27.29
C GLY A 128 -29.46 -18.97 -28.46
N LEU A 129 -28.87 -18.06 -29.24
CA LEU A 129 -27.97 -18.39 -30.35
C LEU A 129 -26.59 -18.85 -29.85
N ALA A 130 -26.02 -19.84 -30.52
CA ALA A 130 -24.67 -20.30 -30.23
C ALA A 130 -23.65 -19.21 -30.61
N LYS A 131 -22.98 -18.65 -29.60
CA LYS A 131 -21.99 -17.60 -29.73
C LYS A 131 -20.61 -18.16 -29.35
N ARG A 132 -19.64 -17.99 -30.25
CA ARG A 132 -18.23 -18.33 -30.01
C ARG A 132 -17.53 -17.20 -29.25
N VAL A 133 -16.38 -17.49 -28.66
CA VAL A 133 -15.53 -16.44 -28.10
C VAL A 133 -14.93 -15.68 -29.28
N ALA A 134 -15.21 -14.38 -29.36
CA ALA A 134 -14.75 -13.52 -30.43
C ALA A 134 -14.17 -12.22 -29.86
N VAL A 135 -13.02 -11.83 -30.41
CA VAL A 135 -12.38 -10.55 -30.14
C VAL A 135 -12.34 -9.79 -31.46
N ARG A 136 -13.07 -8.68 -31.54
CA ARG A 136 -13.01 -7.74 -32.66
C ARG A 136 -11.97 -6.68 -32.34
N LEU A 137 -11.04 -6.50 -33.26
CA LEU A 137 -10.01 -5.49 -33.19
C LEU A 137 -10.30 -4.45 -34.26
N HIS A 138 -10.62 -3.23 -33.83
CA HIS A 138 -10.79 -2.09 -34.73
C HIS A 138 -9.50 -1.28 -34.71
N ASP A 139 -8.86 -1.13 -35.86
CA ASP A 139 -7.71 -0.25 -36.08
C ASP A 139 -7.94 0.63 -37.32
N GLU A 140 -6.97 1.50 -37.64
CA GLU A 140 -7.04 2.39 -38.81
C GLU A 140 -7.12 1.63 -40.15
N LYS A 141 -6.70 0.36 -40.18
CA LYS A 141 -6.68 -0.49 -41.39
C LYS A 141 -7.97 -1.29 -41.56
N GLY A 142 -8.83 -1.31 -40.55
CA GLY A 142 -10.14 -1.94 -40.60
C GLY A 142 -10.46 -2.78 -39.37
N GLU A 143 -11.43 -3.68 -39.52
CA GLU A 143 -11.85 -4.60 -38.47
C GLU A 143 -11.23 -5.99 -38.68
N MET A 144 -10.59 -6.50 -37.63
CA MET A 144 -10.07 -7.87 -37.56
C MET A 144 -10.87 -8.68 -36.54
N LEU A 145 -11.45 -9.79 -36.97
CA LEU A 145 -12.24 -10.69 -36.11
C LEU A 145 -11.44 -11.96 -35.79
N TYR A 146 -11.09 -12.13 -34.52
CA TYR A 146 -10.49 -13.36 -33.99
C TYR A 146 -11.57 -14.20 -33.31
N GLN A 147 -11.72 -15.48 -33.68
CA GLN A 147 -12.67 -16.40 -33.03
C GLN A 147 -11.99 -17.62 -32.43
N ALA A 148 -12.45 -18.07 -31.27
CA ALA A 148 -11.98 -19.27 -30.58
C ALA A 148 -13.12 -19.99 -29.82
N ASP A 149 -12.85 -21.22 -29.39
CA ASP A 149 -13.82 -22.01 -28.61
C ASP A 149 -13.83 -21.59 -27.13
N ARG A 150 -12.67 -21.15 -26.61
CA ARG A 150 -12.46 -20.67 -25.24
C ARG A 150 -11.55 -19.44 -25.23
N GLY A 151 -11.69 -18.63 -24.19
CA GLY A 151 -10.81 -17.51 -23.93
C GLY A 151 -10.59 -17.32 -22.44
N LYS A 152 -9.56 -16.57 -22.10
CA LYS A 152 -9.20 -16.22 -20.74
C LYS A 152 -8.81 -14.75 -20.73
N VAL A 153 -9.42 -13.97 -19.85
CA VAL A 153 -9.06 -12.57 -19.63
C VAL A 153 -8.44 -12.46 -18.25
N VAL A 154 -7.18 -12.04 -18.19
CA VAL A 154 -6.42 -11.86 -16.95
C VAL A 154 -6.16 -10.38 -16.75
N ALA A 155 -6.47 -9.87 -15.56
CA ALA A 155 -6.09 -8.52 -15.19
C ALA A 155 -4.86 -8.54 -14.27
N SER A 156 -3.80 -7.86 -14.69
CA SER A 156 -2.53 -7.76 -13.99
C SER A 156 -2.16 -6.30 -13.71
N TRP A 157 -1.28 -6.07 -12.74
CA TRP A 157 -0.66 -4.76 -12.54
C TRP A 157 0.70 -4.75 -13.21
N ASP A 158 0.95 -3.77 -14.07
CA ASP A 158 2.27 -3.51 -14.63
C ASP A 158 3.03 -2.58 -13.67
N PRO A 159 4.07 -3.07 -12.96
CA PRO A 159 4.83 -2.25 -12.02
C PRO A 159 5.68 -1.17 -12.71
N VAL A 160 6.10 -1.41 -13.95
CA VAL A 160 6.95 -0.49 -14.71
C VAL A 160 6.11 0.69 -15.19
N ARG A 161 4.94 0.41 -15.76
CA ARG A 161 4.03 1.45 -16.27
C ARG A 161 3.10 2.05 -15.21
N ARG A 162 3.10 1.47 -14.00
CA ARG A 162 2.19 1.79 -12.88
C ARG A 162 0.72 1.87 -13.33
N ARG A 163 0.29 0.91 -14.15
CA ARG A 163 -1.08 0.83 -14.66
C ARG A 163 -1.56 -0.60 -14.60
N ASN A 164 -2.86 -0.77 -14.39
CA ASN A 164 -3.46 -2.08 -14.55
C ASN A 164 -3.54 -2.40 -16.04
N THR A 165 -3.25 -3.64 -16.40
CA THR A 165 -3.34 -4.19 -17.75
C THR A 165 -4.29 -5.38 -17.81
N LEU A 166 -4.91 -5.59 -18.97
CA LEU A 166 -5.68 -6.76 -19.33
C LEU A 166 -4.91 -7.54 -20.39
N MET A 167 -4.86 -8.85 -20.21
CA MET A 167 -4.31 -9.79 -21.18
C MET A 167 -5.44 -10.72 -21.61
N ILE A 168 -5.69 -10.78 -22.91
CA ILE A 168 -6.72 -11.62 -23.51
C ILE A 168 -6.02 -12.79 -24.20
N GLU A 169 -6.26 -13.99 -23.71
CA GLU A 169 -5.71 -15.23 -24.25
C GLU A 169 -6.83 -16.04 -24.88
N LEU A 170 -6.76 -16.28 -26.19
CA LEU A 170 -7.69 -17.13 -26.93
C LEU A 170 -7.11 -18.53 -27.09
N MET A 171 -7.92 -19.56 -26.83
CA MET A 171 -7.52 -20.96 -26.79
C MET A 171 -8.47 -21.85 -27.62
N GLY A 172 -7.92 -22.89 -28.25
CA GLY A 172 -8.69 -23.88 -29.02
C GLY A 172 -8.61 -23.65 -30.53
N ARG A 173 -9.72 -23.88 -31.26
CA ARG A 173 -9.75 -23.69 -32.73
C ARG A 173 -9.82 -22.20 -33.06
N LEU A 174 -8.66 -21.58 -33.25
CA LEU A 174 -8.53 -20.20 -33.65
C LEU A 174 -8.88 -20.03 -35.13
N ARG A 175 -9.85 -19.16 -35.44
CA ARG A 175 -10.07 -18.65 -36.80
C ARG A 175 -9.46 -17.26 -36.86
N LEU A 176 -8.36 -17.16 -37.59
CA LEU A 176 -7.71 -15.89 -37.86
C LEU A 176 -8.52 -15.11 -38.90
N PRO A 177 -8.49 -13.77 -38.85
CA PRO A 177 -9.08 -12.93 -39.88
C PRO A 177 -8.37 -13.22 -41.21
N GLY A 178 -9.03 -14.00 -42.06
CA GLY A 178 -8.64 -14.15 -43.45
C GLY A 178 -9.12 -12.93 -44.21
N ARG A 179 -8.18 -12.11 -44.70
CA ARG A 179 -8.41 -11.33 -45.93
C ARG A 179 -8.95 -12.35 -46.94
N LEU A 180 -10.04 -12.03 -47.66
CA LEU A 180 -10.66 -12.85 -48.72
C LEU A 180 -9.65 -13.15 -49.86
N VAL A 181 -8.60 -13.89 -49.55
CA VAL A 181 -7.58 -14.37 -50.47
C VAL A 181 -7.72 -15.88 -50.49
N ASP A 182 -7.72 -16.39 -51.69
CA ASP A 182 -8.25 -17.67 -52.15
C ASP A 182 -8.11 -18.89 -51.24
N ARG A 183 -9.15 -19.71 -51.39
CA ARG A 183 -9.31 -21.11 -50.95
C ARG A 183 -7.99 -21.90 -50.97
N GLN A 184 -7.81 -22.71 -49.92
CA GLN A 184 -6.97 -23.93 -49.81
C GLN A 184 -5.56 -23.89 -49.19
N SER A 185 -5.04 -22.76 -48.71
CA SER A 185 -3.89 -22.87 -47.79
C SER A 185 -4.36 -23.20 -46.38
N GLU A 186 -4.14 -24.44 -45.93
CA GLU A 186 -4.24 -24.85 -44.53
C GLU A 186 -3.29 -24.00 -43.68
N ALA A 187 -3.76 -22.82 -43.25
CA ALA A 187 -2.99 -21.94 -42.42
C ALA A 187 -2.56 -22.67 -41.14
N PRO A 188 -1.31 -22.53 -40.71
CA PRO A 188 -0.78 -23.24 -39.54
C PRO A 188 -1.68 -22.99 -38.33
N ARG A 189 -2.17 -24.09 -37.73
CA ARG A 189 -3.01 -24.08 -36.52
C ARG A 189 -2.24 -23.51 -35.34
N LYS A 190 -2.23 -22.18 -35.21
CA LYS A 190 -1.76 -21.54 -33.97
C LYS A 190 -2.82 -21.77 -32.90
N SER A 191 -2.50 -22.58 -31.89
CA SER A 191 -3.43 -22.98 -30.81
C SER A 191 -3.68 -21.86 -29.78
N ARG A 192 -2.91 -20.78 -29.84
CA ARG A 192 -2.92 -19.67 -28.87
C ARG A 192 -2.69 -18.32 -29.54
N TRP A 193 -3.54 -17.36 -29.20
CA TRP A 193 -3.36 -15.94 -29.53
C TRP A 193 -3.41 -15.12 -28.25
N ASP A 194 -2.54 -14.11 -28.16
CA ASP A 194 -2.41 -13.22 -27.01
C ASP A 194 -2.46 -11.77 -27.50
N SER A 195 -3.31 -10.96 -26.88
CA SER A 195 -3.41 -9.53 -27.16
C SER A 195 -2.20 -8.73 -26.69
N GLY A 196 -1.36 -9.31 -25.84
CA GLY A 196 -0.40 -8.61 -24.99
C GLY A 196 -1.11 -7.82 -23.89
N SER A 197 -0.33 -6.99 -23.19
CA SER A 197 -0.81 -6.14 -22.09
C SER A 197 -1.58 -4.92 -22.62
N LEU A 198 -2.90 -4.99 -22.61
CA LEU A 198 -3.80 -3.88 -22.93
C LEU A 198 -4.00 -3.00 -21.69
N PRO A 199 -3.97 -1.67 -21.77
CA PRO A 199 -4.31 -0.82 -20.63
C PRO A 199 -5.79 -0.99 -20.26
N LEU A 200 -6.07 -1.04 -18.97
CA LEU A 200 -7.45 -1.01 -18.49
C LEU A 200 -8.08 0.36 -18.78
N PRO A 201 -9.37 0.42 -19.21
CA PRO A 201 -10.09 1.67 -19.31
C PRO A 201 -9.96 2.47 -18.02
N ARG A 202 -9.76 3.79 -18.16
CA ARG A 202 -9.83 4.69 -17.01
C ARG A 202 -11.27 4.73 -16.56
N ASP A 203 -11.51 4.19 -15.37
CA ASP A 203 -12.75 4.41 -14.66
C ASP A 203 -12.52 5.70 -13.84
N GLU A 204 -12.88 6.83 -14.45
CA GLU A 204 -12.73 8.15 -13.85
C GLU A 204 -13.47 8.25 -12.52
N GLN A 205 -14.61 7.54 -12.40
CA GLN A 205 -15.38 7.49 -11.16
C GLN A 205 -14.56 6.81 -10.06
N PHE A 206 -13.87 5.71 -10.37
CA PHE A 206 -13.08 4.97 -9.39
C PHE A 206 -11.77 5.69 -9.00
N GLU A 207 -11.24 6.54 -9.87
CA GLU A 207 -10.07 7.38 -9.56
C GLU A 207 -10.40 8.51 -8.58
N GLN A 208 -11.67 8.91 -8.50
CA GLN A 208 -12.13 9.95 -7.58
C GLN A 208 -12.57 9.41 -6.21
N VAL A 209 -12.80 8.10 -6.06
CA VAL A 209 -13.20 7.51 -4.77
C VAL A 209 -12.17 7.86 -3.69
N PRO A 210 -12.55 8.67 -2.68
CA PRO A 210 -11.71 8.98 -1.54
C PRO A 210 -11.31 7.69 -0.83
N MET A 211 -10.09 7.69 -0.31
CA MET A 211 -9.57 6.52 0.40
C MET A 211 -10.36 6.25 1.70
N VAL A 212 -10.91 7.31 2.31
CA VAL A 212 -11.75 7.25 3.50
C VAL A 212 -13.02 6.44 3.24
N ASP A 213 -13.69 6.67 2.12
CA ASP A 213 -14.92 5.95 1.75
C ASP A 213 -14.69 4.45 1.62
N LEU A 214 -13.52 4.04 1.10
CA LEU A 214 -13.14 2.63 0.99
C LEU A 214 -12.96 1.97 2.37
N LEU A 215 -12.54 2.74 3.39
CA LEU A 215 -12.39 2.26 4.77
C LEU A 215 -13.73 2.19 5.50
N GLU A 216 -14.59 3.20 5.31
CA GLU A 216 -15.88 3.27 5.99
C GLU A 216 -16.90 2.29 5.41
N ARG A 217 -16.91 2.13 4.08
CA ARG A 217 -17.92 1.35 3.37
C ARG A 217 -17.31 0.46 2.28
N PRO A 218 -16.44 -0.52 2.65
CA PRO A 218 -15.80 -1.39 1.67
C PRO A 218 -16.81 -2.21 0.83
N GLY A 219 -17.99 -2.50 1.39
CA GLY A 219 -19.05 -3.26 0.72
C GLY A 219 -19.65 -2.55 -0.51
N ASP A 220 -19.61 -1.22 -0.56
CA ASP A 220 -20.20 -0.45 -1.66
C ASP A 220 -19.32 -0.52 -2.93
N PHE A 221 -18.04 -0.85 -2.77
CA PHE A 221 -17.05 -0.84 -3.85
C PHE A 221 -16.60 -2.22 -4.31
N THR A 222 -16.71 -3.25 -3.46
CA THR A 222 -16.29 -4.61 -3.81
C THR A 222 -17.17 -5.68 -3.20
N THR A 223 -17.50 -6.69 -4.01
CA THR A 223 -18.16 -7.92 -3.57
C THR A 223 -17.18 -8.95 -2.99
N SER A 224 -15.87 -8.69 -3.10
CA SER A 224 -14.84 -9.66 -2.69
C SER A 224 -14.71 -9.72 -1.17
N ARG A 225 -15.25 -10.79 -0.55
CA ARG A 225 -15.13 -11.03 0.91
C ARG A 225 -13.70 -10.95 1.43
N ARG A 226 -12.70 -11.35 0.63
CA ARG A 226 -11.28 -11.27 1.01
C ARG A 226 -10.77 -9.83 1.10
N VAL A 227 -11.22 -8.96 0.19
CA VAL A 227 -10.84 -7.54 0.20
C VAL A 227 -11.52 -6.83 1.36
N ILE A 228 -12.82 -7.08 1.57
CA ILE A 228 -13.57 -6.53 2.71
C ILE A 228 -12.91 -6.96 4.03
N ALA A 229 -12.67 -8.26 4.24
CA ALA A 229 -12.01 -8.75 5.45
C ALA A 229 -10.58 -8.20 5.60
N GLY A 230 -9.86 -8.02 4.49
CA GLY A 230 -8.55 -7.40 4.46
C GLY A 230 -8.57 -5.95 4.94
N ILE A 231 -9.48 -5.14 4.41
CA ILE A 231 -9.70 -3.75 4.83
C ILE A 231 -10.11 -3.70 6.29
N ASP A 232 -11.06 -4.54 6.72
CA ASP A 232 -11.57 -4.54 8.09
C ASP A 232 -10.46 -4.94 9.10
N SER A 233 -9.62 -5.93 8.76
CA SER A 233 -8.45 -6.30 9.56
C SER A 233 -7.38 -5.20 9.61
N LEU A 234 -7.22 -4.44 8.52
CA LEU A 234 -6.30 -3.31 8.43
C LEU A 234 -6.76 -2.20 9.39
N THR A 235 -8.04 -1.83 9.30
CA THR A 235 -8.64 -0.79 10.11
C THR A 235 -8.61 -1.19 11.58
N LYS A 236 -9.09 -2.38 11.96
CA LYS A 236 -9.19 -2.78 13.37
C LYS A 236 -7.84 -2.97 14.05
N HIS A 237 -6.93 -3.75 13.46
CA HIS A 237 -5.70 -4.12 14.17
C HIS A 237 -4.56 -3.13 13.95
N ARG A 238 -4.40 -2.60 12.73
CA ARG A 238 -3.23 -1.76 12.43
C ARG A 238 -3.40 -0.33 12.88
N THR A 239 -4.58 0.26 12.70
CA THR A 239 -4.80 1.63 13.16
C THR A 239 -4.71 1.70 14.69
N ALA A 240 -5.27 0.72 15.40
CA ALA A 240 -5.14 0.61 16.85
C ALA A 240 -3.68 0.46 17.29
N LYS A 241 -2.90 -0.40 16.61
CA LYS A 241 -1.47 -0.56 16.89
C LYS A 241 -0.67 0.72 16.66
N ILE A 242 -0.91 1.40 15.54
CA ILE A 242 -0.21 2.66 15.21
C ILE A 242 -0.60 3.76 16.19
N ARG A 243 -1.89 3.89 16.54
CA ARG A 243 -2.36 4.82 17.57
C ARG A 243 -1.68 4.55 18.92
N GLY A 244 -1.63 3.30 19.37
CA GLY A 244 -0.94 2.93 20.61
C GLY A 244 0.56 3.27 20.59
N GLN A 245 1.23 3.06 19.45
CA GLN A 245 2.64 3.46 19.30
C GLN A 245 2.84 4.99 19.34
N ILE A 246 1.93 5.75 18.74
CA ILE A 246 1.96 7.22 18.76
C ILE A 246 1.68 7.74 20.17
N GLU A 247 0.66 7.22 20.85
CA GLU A 247 0.34 7.57 22.24
C GLU A 247 1.50 7.24 23.18
N ALA A 248 2.13 6.06 23.03
CA ALA A 248 3.31 5.68 23.79
C ALA A 248 4.44 6.69 23.60
N GLU A 249 4.72 7.08 22.36
CA GLU A 249 5.77 8.03 22.02
C GLU A 249 5.49 9.44 22.58
N MET A 250 4.25 9.91 22.48
CA MET A 250 3.84 11.20 23.04
C MET A 250 4.01 11.24 24.56
N ASN A 251 3.49 10.22 25.27
CA ASN A 251 3.61 10.13 26.72
C ASN A 251 5.08 9.97 27.15
N PHE A 252 5.87 9.19 26.42
CA PHE A 252 7.30 9.03 26.68
C PHE A 252 8.04 10.37 26.61
N ARG A 253 7.77 11.21 25.59
CA ARG A 253 8.44 12.51 25.44
C ARG A 253 8.05 13.50 26.55
N ILE A 254 6.77 13.54 26.92
CA ILE A 254 6.29 14.36 28.03
C ILE A 254 6.94 13.90 29.34
N ALA A 255 6.87 12.61 29.64
CA ALA A 255 7.44 12.05 30.85
C ALA A 255 8.96 12.26 30.90
N TYR A 256 9.68 12.06 29.80
CA TYR A 256 11.12 12.30 29.76
C TYR A 256 11.47 13.77 30.07
N GLY A 257 10.76 14.73 29.45
CA GLY A 257 10.94 16.15 29.74
C GLY A 257 10.64 16.50 31.19
N LEU A 258 9.53 16.00 31.74
CA LEU A 258 9.14 16.23 33.13
C LEU A 258 10.14 15.60 34.12
N SER A 259 10.66 14.41 33.82
CA SER A 259 11.68 13.75 34.66
C SER A 259 12.95 14.59 34.76
N CYS A 260 13.38 15.21 33.66
CA CYS A 260 14.55 16.09 33.65
C CYS A 260 14.33 17.30 34.58
N ALA A 261 13.15 17.94 34.49
CA ALA A 261 12.81 19.08 35.35
C ALA A 261 12.80 18.71 36.85
N LEU A 262 12.21 17.56 37.20
CA LEU A 262 12.19 17.08 38.58
C LEU A 262 13.59 16.71 39.08
N LEU A 263 14.39 16.01 38.27
CA LEU A 263 15.77 15.68 38.65
C LEU A 263 16.64 16.93 38.88
N VAL A 264 16.44 18.00 38.10
CA VAL A 264 17.11 19.28 38.33
C VAL A 264 16.64 19.92 39.64
N ALA A 265 15.34 19.92 39.93
CA ALA A 265 14.79 20.41 41.19
C ALA A 265 15.33 19.63 42.40
N MET A 266 15.35 18.30 42.31
CA MET A 266 15.93 17.40 43.31
C MET A 266 17.41 17.71 43.55
N GLY A 267 18.19 17.87 42.48
CA GLY A 267 19.61 18.20 42.55
C GLY A 267 19.86 19.56 43.22
N ALA A 268 19.05 20.56 42.90
CA ALA A 268 19.12 21.87 43.54
C ALA A 268 18.81 21.79 45.04
N ALA A 269 17.74 21.08 45.43
CA ALA A 269 17.36 20.87 46.82
C ALA A 269 18.47 20.15 47.62
N LEU A 270 19.02 19.06 47.06
CA LEU A 270 20.13 18.32 47.66
C LEU A 270 21.41 19.17 47.77
N GLY A 271 21.66 20.03 46.79
CA GLY A 271 22.78 20.98 46.80
C GLY A 271 22.68 21.98 47.95
N VAL A 272 21.48 22.54 48.20
CA VAL A 272 21.26 23.45 49.35
C VAL A 272 21.48 22.72 50.69
N ILE A 273 21.02 21.47 50.79
CA ILE A 273 21.17 20.66 52.00
C ILE A 273 22.64 20.31 52.29
N SER A 274 23.45 20.11 51.26
CA SER A 274 24.82 19.55 51.37
C SER A 274 25.92 20.61 51.52
N ARG A 275 25.61 21.81 52.03
CA ARG A 275 26.53 22.97 52.19
C ARG A 275 27.82 22.71 53.00
N GLY A 276 28.03 21.52 53.57
CA GLY A 276 29.16 21.15 54.45
C GLY A 276 30.30 20.35 53.82
N GLY A 277 30.47 20.33 52.49
CA GLY A 277 31.68 19.76 51.83
C GLY A 277 31.53 18.35 51.25
N GLN A 278 30.35 17.74 51.29
CA GLN A 278 30.08 16.41 50.72
C GLN A 278 29.16 16.42 49.49
N PHE A 279 29.22 17.46 48.64
CA PHE A 279 28.39 17.57 47.43
C PHE A 279 28.45 16.34 46.51
N LEU A 280 29.61 15.69 46.42
CA LEU A 280 29.80 14.50 45.60
C LEU A 280 28.92 13.32 46.04
N THR A 281 28.70 13.16 47.35
CA THR A 281 27.89 12.06 47.89
C THR A 281 26.40 12.26 47.59
N ALA A 282 25.91 13.49 47.71
CA ALA A 282 24.53 13.84 47.36
C ALA A 282 24.25 13.63 45.86
N PHE A 283 25.23 13.93 45.01
CA PHE A 283 25.16 13.63 43.59
C PHE A 283 25.16 12.13 43.31
N ALA A 284 26.02 11.34 43.97
CA ALA A 284 26.03 9.89 43.80
C ALA A 284 24.69 9.25 44.22
N ILE A 285 24.08 9.75 45.30
CA ILE A 285 22.78 9.26 45.80
C ILE A 285 21.65 9.60 44.81
N SER A 286 21.69 10.75 44.12
CA SER A 286 20.64 11.16 43.18
C SER A 286 20.63 10.36 41.87
N VAL A 287 21.74 9.70 41.52
CA VAL A 287 21.83 8.86 40.31
C VAL A 287 20.92 7.62 40.42
N ILE A 288 20.76 7.04 41.61
CA ILE A 288 19.95 5.84 41.83
C ILE A 288 18.47 6.06 41.43
N PRO A 289 17.74 7.06 41.98
CA PRO A 289 16.37 7.32 41.58
C PRO A 289 16.27 7.76 40.11
N ALA A 290 17.25 8.51 39.59
CA ALA A 290 17.27 8.90 38.18
C ALA A 290 17.31 7.68 37.24
N ALA A 291 18.21 6.72 37.50
CA ALA A 291 18.30 5.48 36.74
C ALA A 291 17.00 4.65 36.83
N GLY A 292 16.41 4.56 38.02
CA GLY A 292 15.14 3.85 38.24
C GLY A 292 13.99 4.39 37.38
N ILE A 293 13.89 5.72 37.28
CA ILE A 293 12.84 6.38 36.48
C ILE A 293 13.04 6.16 34.99
N ILE A 294 14.28 6.28 34.51
CA ILE A 294 14.59 6.01 33.10
C ILE A 294 14.19 4.58 32.73
N VAL A 295 14.50 3.60 33.59
CA VAL A 295 14.10 2.20 33.39
C VAL A 295 12.58 2.06 33.38
N MET A 296 11.87 2.66 34.34
CA MET A 296 10.40 2.64 34.38
C MET A 296 9.77 3.25 33.13
N ILE A 297 10.27 4.39 32.65
CA ILE A 297 9.78 5.06 31.44
C ILE A 297 10.01 4.16 30.21
N LEU A 298 11.19 3.57 30.06
CA LEU A 298 11.51 2.67 28.95
C LEU A 298 10.65 1.39 28.97
N MET A 299 10.46 0.80 30.15
CA MET A 299 9.64 -0.39 30.35
C MET A 299 8.16 -0.10 30.04
N GLY A 300 7.62 1.00 30.56
CA GLY A 300 6.25 1.43 30.28
C GLY A 300 6.01 1.70 28.79
N LYS A 301 6.95 2.33 28.08
CA LYS A 301 6.88 2.50 26.62
C LYS A 301 6.77 1.18 25.88
N ARG A 302 7.54 0.15 26.30
CA ARG A 302 7.48 -1.19 25.69
C ARG A 302 6.13 -1.87 25.95
N MET A 303 5.56 -1.69 27.14
CA MET A 303 4.22 -2.23 27.46
C MET A 303 3.12 -1.55 26.64
N ILE A 304 3.12 -0.23 26.48
CA ILE A 304 2.10 0.47 25.67
C ILE A 304 2.22 0.10 24.18
N SER A 305 3.44 -0.11 23.69
CA SER A 305 3.69 -0.45 22.28
C SER A 305 3.29 -1.87 21.89
N ASN A 306 3.05 -2.75 22.87
CA ASN A 306 2.68 -4.14 22.63
C ASN A 306 1.14 -4.29 22.72
N PRO A 307 0.45 -4.64 21.62
CA PRO A 307 -1.00 -4.75 21.60
C PRO A 307 -1.55 -5.86 22.52
N ASP A 308 -0.72 -6.84 22.89
CA ASP A 308 -1.13 -7.98 23.73
C ASP A 308 -1.05 -7.67 25.24
N SER A 309 -0.44 -6.55 25.63
CA SER A 309 -0.35 -6.14 27.03
C SER A 309 -1.29 -5.00 27.37
N SER A 310 -1.70 -4.90 28.64
CA SER A 310 -2.59 -3.85 29.11
C SER A 310 -1.94 -2.47 28.94
N THR A 311 -2.50 -1.64 28.05
CA THR A 311 -2.12 -0.24 27.82
C THR A 311 -2.11 0.55 29.14
N THR A 312 -3.14 0.32 29.97
CA THR A 312 -3.29 0.91 31.31
C THR A 312 -2.09 0.61 32.22
N GLY A 313 -1.60 -0.63 32.23
CA GLY A 313 -0.43 -1.00 33.03
C GLY A 313 0.81 -0.24 32.61
N GLY A 314 1.01 -0.04 31.30
CA GLY A 314 2.11 0.78 30.79
C GLY A 314 2.04 2.23 31.26
N TYR A 315 0.86 2.85 31.23
CA TYR A 315 0.67 4.21 31.77
C TYR A 315 0.95 4.30 33.27
N ILE A 316 0.45 3.34 34.05
CA ILE A 316 0.69 3.29 35.50
C ILE A 316 2.20 3.21 35.79
N VAL A 317 2.96 2.42 35.03
CA VAL A 317 4.41 2.32 35.23
C VAL A 317 5.12 3.65 34.90
N ILE A 318 4.78 4.30 33.78
CA ILE A 318 5.40 5.59 33.41
C ILE A 318 5.07 6.68 34.44
N TRP A 319 3.78 6.87 34.72
CA TRP A 319 3.31 7.94 35.60
C TRP A 319 3.57 7.65 37.07
N GLY A 320 3.58 6.37 37.47
CA GLY A 320 3.92 5.95 38.82
C GLY A 320 5.38 6.28 39.19
N GLY A 321 6.32 6.03 38.28
CA GLY A 321 7.72 6.45 38.47
C GLY A 321 7.86 7.97 38.62
N MET A 322 7.09 8.74 37.84
CA MET A 322 7.05 10.19 37.94
C MET A 322 6.46 10.68 39.27
N ALA A 323 5.33 10.12 39.67
CA ALA A 323 4.65 10.47 40.92
C ALA A 323 5.54 10.13 42.14
N ALA A 324 6.25 9.01 42.10
CA ALA A 324 7.21 8.64 43.13
C ALA A 324 8.35 9.66 43.24
N LEU A 325 8.93 10.11 42.11
CA LEU A 325 9.96 11.15 42.12
C LEU A 325 9.45 12.46 42.69
N LEU A 326 8.27 12.92 42.23
CA LEU A 326 7.65 14.13 42.71
C LEU A 326 7.41 14.07 44.23
N LEU A 327 6.97 12.92 44.74
CA LEU A 327 6.76 12.71 46.18
C LEU A 327 8.08 12.80 46.96
N ILE A 328 9.16 12.24 46.43
CA ILE A 328 10.51 12.38 47.02
C ILE A 328 10.93 13.85 47.08
N ASP A 329 10.75 14.59 45.99
CA ASP A 329 11.06 16.02 45.94
C ASP A 329 10.26 16.80 46.99
N ILE A 330 8.94 16.57 47.06
CA ILE A 330 8.06 17.21 48.05
C ILE A 330 8.56 16.93 49.47
N VAL A 331 8.94 15.69 49.79
CA VAL A 331 9.45 15.31 51.11
C VAL A 331 10.77 16.03 51.43
N ILE A 332 11.68 16.12 50.45
CA ILE A 332 12.96 16.83 50.62
C ILE A 332 12.72 18.31 50.86
N TYR A 333 11.89 18.96 50.05
CA TYR A 333 11.56 20.38 50.19
C TYR A 333 10.83 20.69 51.50
N TYR A 334 9.87 19.84 51.91
CA TYR A 334 9.17 19.99 53.18
C TYR A 334 10.14 19.89 54.37
N ARG A 335 11.08 18.95 54.33
CA ARG A 335 12.11 18.80 55.38
C ARG A 335 13.06 19.99 55.40
N LEU A 336 13.38 20.57 54.25
CA LEU A 336 14.21 21.77 54.13
C LEU A 336 13.51 22.99 54.73
N GLY A 337 12.22 23.19 54.44
CA GLY A 337 11.44 24.34 54.95
C GLY A 337 11.15 24.30 56.45
N LYS A 338 11.29 23.14 57.10
CA LYS A 338 11.13 23.01 58.56
C LYS A 338 12.41 23.37 59.34
N ARG A 339 13.57 23.46 58.67
CA ARG A 339 14.84 23.86 59.31
C ARG A 339 15.02 25.36 59.25
#